data_AF-A0A831VKH3-F1
#
_entry.id   AF-A0A831VKH3-F1
#
_cell.length_a   1.000
_cell.length_b   1.000
_cell.length_c   1.000
_cell.angle_alpha   90.00
_cell.angle_beta   90.00
_cell.angle_gamma   90.00
#
_symmetry.space_group_name_H-M   'P 1'
#
loop_
_entity.id
_entity.type
_entity.pdbx_description
1 polymer ?
#
loop_
_entity_poly.entity_id
_entity_poly.type
_entity_poly.pdbx_seq_one_letter_code
_entity_poly.pdbx_strand_id
1 'polypeptide(L)' 'MKTVRDLDIAGKRLLIRVDFNVPMDEEGRITDDIRVRTALPTLEYALQQGARVILCSHLGRPGGERVARYSLAPVA' A
#
# COMPACT_ATOMS: atom_id res chain seq x y z
N MET A 1 -6.81 8.19 -20.08
CA MET A 1 -6.24 8.07 -18.71
C MET A 1 -4.79 7.65 -18.85
N LYS A 2 -3.85 8.36 -18.22
CA LYS A 2 -2.44 7.94 -18.20
C LYS A 2 -2.25 6.90 -17.10
N THR A 3 -1.38 5.93 -17.35
CA THR A 3 -0.99 4.86 -16.42
C THR A 3 0.45 5.07 -15.96
N VAL A 4 0.88 4.31 -14.96
CA VAL A 4 2.29 4.31 -14.50
C VAL A 4 3.27 3.93 -15.61
N ARG A 5 2.82 3.18 -16.63
CA ARG A 5 3.64 2.75 -17.77
C ARG A 5 3.87 3.86 -18.80
N ASP A 6 3.08 4.93 -18.75
CA ASP A 6 3.17 6.08 -19.66
C ASP A 6 4.07 7.20 -19.13
N LEU A 7 4.75 6.96 -18.00
CA LEU A 7 5.52 7.96 -17.26
C LEU A 7 6.99 7.53 -17.17
N ASP A 8 7.89 8.48 -17.37
CA ASP A 8 9.29 8.32 -16.94
C ASP A 8 9.35 8.45 -15.41
N ILE A 9 9.68 7.36 -14.72
CA ILE A 9 9.66 7.27 -13.26
C ILE A 9 11.04 6.97 -12.65
N ALA A 10 12.06 6.75 -13.48
CA ALA A 10 13.40 6.38 -13.01
C ALA A 10 14.02 7.47 -12.12
N GLY A 11 14.55 7.08 -10.97
CA GLY A 11 15.14 7.99 -9.98
C GLY A 11 14.15 8.92 -9.28
N LYS A 12 12.85 8.87 -9.60
CA LYS A 12 11.82 9.74 -9.01
C LYS A 12 11.25 9.12 -7.74
N ARG A 13 10.64 9.97 -6.92
CA ARG A 13 9.85 9.56 -5.74
C ARG A 13 8.38 9.45 -6.13
N LEU A 14 7.80 8.27 -5.99
CA LEU A 14 6.41 7.99 -6.33
C LEU A 14 5.59 7.80 -5.04
N LEU A 15 4.61 8.68 -4.82
CA LEU A 15 3.56 8.43 -3.84
C LEU A 15 2.49 7.56 -4.49
N ILE A 16 2.34 6.32 -4.01
CA ILE A 16 1.39 5.35 -4.54
C ILE A 16 0.31 5.10 -3.47
N ARG A 17 -0.92 5.47 -3.81
CA ARG A 17 -2.10 5.13 -3.00
C ARG A 17 -2.47 3.68 -3.26
N VAL A 18 -2.40 2.84 -2.23
CA VAL A 18 -2.74 1.42 -2.30
C VAL A 18 -3.92 1.10 -1.39
N ASP A 19 -4.62 0.01 -1.68
CA ASP A 19 -5.68 -0.52 -0.84
C ASP A 19 -5.12 -1.68 -0.01
N PHE A 20 -4.69 -1.40 1.21
CA PHE A 20 -4.22 -2.36 2.19
C PHE A 20 -5.21 -2.50 3.35
N ASN A 21 -6.49 -2.25 3.09
CA ASN A 21 -7.56 -2.45 4.06
C ASN A 21 -7.89 -3.95 4.17
N VAL A 22 -7.00 -4.69 4.82
CA VAL A 22 -7.07 -6.14 4.99
C VAL A 22 -7.79 -6.53 6.29
N PRO A 23 -8.51 -7.66 6.32
CA PRO A 23 -9.04 -8.20 7.57
C PRO A 23 -7.90 -8.67 8.48
N MET A 24 -8.09 -8.49 9.79
CA MET A 24 -7.16 -8.94 10.83
C MET A 24 -7.90 -9.69 11.93
N ASP A 25 -7.23 -10.64 12.58
CA ASP A 25 -7.71 -11.30 13.79
C ASP A 25 -7.62 -10.40 15.04
N GLU A 26 -8.05 -10.89 16.19
CA GLU A 26 -8.05 -10.14 17.45
C GLU A 26 -6.63 -9.77 17.92
N GLU A 27 -5.62 -10.53 17.51
CA GLU A 27 -4.21 -10.26 17.79
C GLU A 27 -3.55 -9.36 16.73
N GLY A 28 -4.29 -8.91 15.73
CA GLY A 28 -3.80 -8.00 14.68
C GLY A 28 -3.01 -8.69 13.56
N ARG A 29 -3.13 -10.02 13.41
CA ARG A 29 -2.54 -10.75 12.27
C ARG A 29 -3.45 -10.68 11.07
N ILE A 30 -2.86 -10.52 9.89
CA ILE A 30 -3.60 -10.51 8.63
C ILE A 30 -4.16 -11.91 8.37
N THR A 31 -5.48 -12.00 8.15
CA THR A 31 -6.16 -13.28 7.86
C THR A 31 -6.39 -13.50 6.36
N ASP A 32 -6.36 -12.44 5.57
CA ASP A 32 -6.41 -12.48 4.10
C ASP A 32 -5.57 -11.31 3.52
N ASP A 33 -4.59 -11.66 2.70
CA ASP A 33 -3.60 -10.75 2.11
C ASP A 33 -3.83 -10.45 0.62
N ILE A 34 -4.96 -10.87 0.02
CA ILE A 34 -5.23 -10.71 -1.42
C ILE A 34 -5.02 -9.26 -1.87
N ARG A 35 -5.43 -8.29 -1.04
CA ARG A 35 -5.28 -6.86 -1.33
C ARG A 35 -3.82 -6.40 -1.40
N VAL A 36 -2.97 -6.95 -0.54
CA VAL A 36 -1.52 -6.70 -0.56
C VAL A 36 -0.92 -7.29 -1.83
N ARG A 37 -1.22 -8.57 -2.11
CA ARG A 37 -0.70 -9.28 -3.30
C ARG A 37 -1.11 -8.61 -4.61
N THR A 38 -2.32 -8.07 -4.68
CA THR A 38 -2.83 -7.39 -5.87
C THR A 38 -2.08 -6.08 -6.18
N ALA A 39 -1.47 -5.44 -5.18
CA ALA A 39 -0.67 -4.23 -5.38
C ALA A 39 0.74 -4.53 -5.93
N LEU A 40 1.28 -5.73 -5.66
CA LEU A 40 2.67 -6.09 -5.97
C LEU A 40 3.09 -5.80 -7.42
N PRO A 41 2.30 -6.10 -8.47
CA PRO A 41 2.74 -5.87 -9.84
C PRO A 41 3.06 -4.39 -10.15
N THR A 42 2.36 -3.45 -9.50
CA THR A 42 2.62 -2.02 -9.67
C THR A 42 3.87 -1.58 -8.92
N LEU A 43 4.08 -2.13 -7.71
CA LEU A 43 5.23 -1.80 -6.87
C LEU A 43 6.52 -2.37 -7.45
N GLU A 44 6.48 -3.63 -7.86
CA GLU A 44 7.59 -4.31 -8.54
C GLU A 44 7.99 -3.57 -9.81
N TYR A 45 7.02 -3.16 -10.64
CA TYR A 45 7.30 -2.35 -11.83
C TYR A 45 8.02 -1.04 -11.46
N ALA A 46 7.51 -0.28 -10.48
CA ALA A 46 8.13 0.99 -10.08
C ALA A 46 9.55 0.80 -9.55
N LEU A 47 9.79 -0.23 -8.72
CA LEU A 47 11.11 -0.56 -8.19
C LEU A 47 12.07 -1.01 -9.28
N GLN A 48 11.62 -1.85 -10.23
CA GLN A 48 12.42 -2.29 -11.37
C GLN A 48 12.83 -1.13 -12.29
N GLN A 49 11.98 -0.10 -12.42
CA GLN A 49 12.33 1.14 -13.14
C GLN A 49 13.26 2.07 -12.34
N GLY A 50 13.69 1.69 -11.12
CA GLY A 50 14.58 2.49 -10.29
C GLY A 50 13.89 3.67 -9.59
N ALA A 51 12.57 3.63 -9.43
CA ALA A 51 11.84 4.62 -8.65
C ALA A 51 11.96 4.35 -7.14
N ARG A 52 11.84 5.42 -6.34
CA ARG A 52 11.68 5.34 -4.88
C ARG A 52 10.20 5.38 -4.54
N VAL A 53 9.67 4.31 -3.96
CA VAL A 53 8.24 4.18 -3.69
C VAL A 53 7.90 4.63 -2.26
N ILE A 54 6.84 5.41 -2.11
CA ILE A 54 6.21 5.80 -0.85
C ILE A 54 4.76 5.34 -0.91
N LEU A 55 4.36 4.45 0.00
CA LEU A 55 3.01 3.92 0.04
C LEU A 55 2.13 4.68 1.03
N CYS A 56 0.87 4.89 0.68
CA CYS A 56 -0.13 5.32 1.63
C CYS A 56 -1.40 4.47 1.48
N SER A 57 -2.00 4.08 2.61
CA SER A 57 -3.26 3.36 2.64
C SER A 57 -4.16 3.82 3.79
N HIS A 58 -5.25 3.12 4.01
CA HIS A 58 -6.09 3.22 5.19
C HIS A 58 -6.38 1.81 5.70
N LEU A 59 -6.74 1.70 6.97
CA LEU A 59 -7.23 0.46 7.56
C LEU A 59 -8.47 0.80 8.39
N GLY A 60 -9.57 0.10 8.13
CA GLY A 60 -10.85 0.34 8.78
C GLY A 60 -11.33 1.79 8.68
N ARG A 61 -11.99 2.26 9.74
CA ARG A 61 -12.60 3.61 9.82
C ARG A 61 -12.25 4.25 11.16
N PRO A 62 -11.09 4.91 11.28
CA PRO A 62 -10.60 5.47 12.54
C PRO A 62 -11.35 6.74 12.99
N GLY A 63 -12.23 7.31 12.16
CA GLY A 63 -13.00 8.51 12.52
C GLY A 63 -12.16 9.79 12.67
N GLY A 64 -10.97 9.82 12.06
CA GLY A 64 -10.04 10.96 12.18
C GLY A 64 -9.09 10.87 13.38
N GLU A 65 -9.29 9.91 14.26
CA GLU A 65 -8.49 9.73 15.48
C GLU A 65 -7.40 8.67 15.32
N ARG A 66 -6.38 8.73 16.18
CA ARG A 66 -5.35 7.68 16.23
C ARG A 66 -5.86 6.47 17.00
N VAL A 67 -6.21 5.41 16.27
CA VAL A 67 -6.76 4.17 16.84
C VAL A 67 -5.77 3.01 16.60
N ALA A 68 -5.25 2.41 17.68
CA ALA A 68 -4.16 1.43 17.61
C ALA A 68 -4.50 0.20 16.75
N ARG A 69 -5.73 -0.33 16.86
CA ARG A 69 -6.23 -1.47 16.06
C ARG A 69 -6.32 -1.19 14.55
N TYR A 70 -6.25 0.07 14.12
CA TYR A 70 -6.24 0.48 12.72
C TYR A 70 -4.84 0.90 12.25
N SER A 71 -3.80 0.52 12.98
CA SER A 71 -2.41 0.70 12.56
C SER A 71 -2.11 -0.15 11.32
N LEU A 72 -1.34 0.41 10.38
CA LEU A 72 -0.81 -0.33 9.22
C LEU A 72 0.48 -1.10 9.55
N ALA A 73 0.98 -1.07 10.79
CA ALA A 73 2.21 -1.75 11.17
C ALA A 73 2.22 -3.26 10.82
N PRO A 74 1.14 -4.05 10.98
CA PRO A 74 1.14 -5.46 10.59
C PRO A 74 1.22 -5.70 9.08
N VAL A 75 1.01 -4.68 8.25
CA VAL A 75 1.07 -4.76 6.79
C VAL A 75 2.45 -4.38 6.23
N ALA A 76 3.28 -3.68 7.01
CA ALA A 76 4.58 -3.15 6.59
C ALA A 76 5.69 -4.20 6.73
#